data_AF-A0A800JQ40-F1
#
_entry.id   AF-A0A800JQ40-F1
#
_cell.length_a   1.000
_cell.length_b   1.000
_cell.length_c   1.000
_cell.angle_alpha   90.00
_cell.angle_beta   90.00
_cell.angle_gamma   90.00
#
_symmetry.space_group_name_H-M   'P 1'
#
loop_
_entity.id
_entity.type
_entity.pdbx_description
1 polymer ?
#
loop_
_entity_poly.entity_id
_entity_poly.type
_entity_poly.pdbx_seq_one_letter_code
_entity_poly.pdbx_strand_id
1 'polypeptide(L)' 'MKNIASSFTLPNGSVLKNRIAKSAMSENFGTRNHAPSKGLINAYKVWAKGNPGLLITGNVMV' A
#
# COMPACT_ATOMS: atom_id res chain seq x y z
N MET A 1 -19.25 9.87 -5.83
CA MET A 1 -17.94 9.88 -5.13
C MET A 1 -18.00 9.96 -3.61
N LYS A 2 -19.12 10.34 -2.96
CA LYS A 2 -19.23 10.39 -1.47
C LYS A 2 -18.83 9.10 -0.74
N ASN A 3 -19.15 7.93 -1.30
CA ASN A 3 -18.85 6.65 -0.67
C ASN A 3 -17.37 6.24 -0.76
N ILE A 4 -16.64 6.63 -1.80
CA ILE A 4 -15.24 6.24 -1.96
C ILE A 4 -14.35 6.98 -0.95
N ALA A 5 -14.67 8.25 -0.69
CA ALA A 5 -13.91 9.08 0.24
C ALA A 5 -14.29 8.86 1.72
N SER A 6 -15.35 8.09 2.01
CA SER A 6 -15.79 7.86 3.39
C SER A 6 -14.92 6.83 4.10
N SER A 7 -14.85 6.94 5.43
CA SER A 7 -14.14 5.96 6.25
C SER A 7 -14.79 4.58 6.18
N PHE A 8 -14.00 3.56 6.53
CA PHE A 8 -14.45 2.18 6.60
C PHE A 8 -13.76 1.44 7.73
N THR A 9 -14.53 0.87 8.65
CA THR A 9 -14.03 0.07 9.76
C THR A 9 -13.96 -1.40 9.34
N LEU A 10 -12.78 -2.00 9.49
CA LEU A 10 -12.55 -3.42 9.25
C LEU A 10 -13.10 -4.28 10.40
N PRO A 11 -13.34 -5.59 10.19
CA PRO A 11 -13.87 -6.47 11.24
C PRO A 11 -13.01 -6.55 12.51
N ASN A 12 -11.70 -6.27 12.41
CA ASN A 12 -10.79 -6.23 13.54
C ASN A 12 -10.76 -4.87 14.28
N GLY A 13 -11.61 -3.92 13.89
CA GLY A 13 -11.69 -2.58 14.48
C GLY A 13 -10.78 -1.52 13.85
N SER A 14 -9.84 -1.89 12.97
CA SER A 14 -8.99 -0.92 12.27
C SER A 14 -9.81 -0.04 11.32
N VAL A 15 -9.50 1.26 11.27
CA VAL A 15 -10.26 2.23 10.45
C VAL A 15 -9.44 2.69 9.25
N LEU A 16 -9.97 2.46 8.05
CA LEU A 16 -9.46 3.05 6.82
C LEU A 16 -10.07 4.44 6.64
N LYS A 17 -9.23 5.44 6.38
CA LYS A 17 -9.69 6.84 6.19
C LYS A 17 -10.49 7.06 4.90
N ASN A 18 -10.33 6.19 3.91
CA ASN A 18 -11.11 6.15 2.67
C ASN A 18 -11.09 4.72 2.09
N ARG A 19 -11.86 4.49 1.03
CA ARG A 19 -12.04 3.18 0.38
C ARG A 19 -11.12 2.98 -0.83
N ILE A 20 -10.03 3.74 -0.91
CA ILE A 20 -9.02 3.58 -1.97
C ILE A 20 -7.90 2.71 -1.42
N ALA A 21 -7.69 1.57 -2.06
CA ALA A 21 -6.61 0.66 -1.75
C ALA A 21 -5.68 0.52 -2.95
N LYS A 22 -4.37 0.65 -2.73
CA LYS A 22 -3.36 0.20 -3.70
C LYS A 22 -3.20 -1.31 -3.54
N SER A 23 -3.46 -2.05 -4.61
CA SER A 23 -3.36 -3.51 -4.63
C SER A 23 -1.90 -4.01 -4.49
N ALA A 24 -1.73 -5.28 -4.12
CA ALA A 24 -0.43 -5.93 -4.19
C ALA A 24 0.06 -5.95 -5.65
N MET A 25 1.33 -5.59 -5.87
CA MET A 25 1.96 -5.57 -7.21
C MET A 25 3.30 -6.28 -7.11
N SER A 26 3.76 -6.91 -8.20
CA SER A 26 5.15 -7.36 -8.28
C SER A 26 5.97 -6.28 -8.96
N GLU A 27 6.65 -5.46 -8.17
CA GLU A 27 7.38 -4.30 -8.72
C GLU A 27 8.75 -4.68 -9.31
N ASN A 28 9.23 -5.92 -9.13
CA ASN A 28 10.57 -6.39 -9.53
C ASN A 28 11.72 -5.45 -9.11
N PHE A 29 11.54 -4.76 -7.99
CA PHE A 29 12.43 -3.73 -7.45
C PHE A 29 13.23 -4.21 -6.23
N GLY A 30 13.40 -5.52 -6.07
CA GLY A 30 14.25 -6.11 -5.03
C GLY A 30 15.74 -5.97 -5.35
N THR A 31 16.61 -6.00 -4.33
CA THR A 31 18.05 -6.17 -4.53
C THR A 31 18.39 -7.63 -4.80
N ARG A 32 19.64 -7.91 -5.22
CA ARG A 32 20.14 -9.29 -5.39
C ARG A 32 20.12 -10.13 -4.10
N ASN A 33 20.08 -9.48 -2.94
CA ASN A 33 20.00 -10.12 -1.63
C ASN A 33 18.55 -10.19 -1.12
N HIS A 34 17.56 -10.08 -2.01
CA HIS A 34 16.14 -10.11 -1.70
C HIS A 34 15.66 -9.00 -0.72
N ALA A 35 16.43 -7.92 -0.60
CA ALA A 35 16.07 -6.77 0.24
C ALA A 35 15.29 -5.71 -0.55
N PRO A 36 14.49 -4.85 0.09
CA PRO A 36 13.87 -3.71 -0.58
C PRO A 36 14.93 -2.74 -1.12
N SER A 37 14.84 -2.35 -2.39
CA SER A 37 15.73 -1.32 -2.95
C SER A 37 15.28 0.10 -2.55
N LYS A 38 16.18 1.08 -2.71
CA LYS A 38 15.83 2.51 -2.56
C LYS A 38 14.68 2.94 -3.48
N GLY A 39 14.61 2.37 -4.69
CA GLY A 39 13.52 2.63 -5.63
C GLY A 39 12.18 2.13 -5.11
N LEU A 40 12.14 0.92 -4.55
CA LEU A 40 10.94 0.36 -3.92
C LEU A 40 10.47 1.24 -2.76
N ILE A 41 11.39 1.63 -1.86
CA ILE A 41 11.07 2.50 -0.73
C ILE A 41 10.50 3.84 -1.21
N ASN A 42 11.09 4.44 -2.26
CA ASN A 42 10.60 5.69 -2.82
C ASN A 42 9.21 5.54 -3.46
N ALA A 43 8.94 4.45 -4.17
CA ALA A 43 7.63 4.19 -4.76
C ALA A 43 6.52 4.17 -3.69
N TYR A 44 6.71 3.41 -2.60
CA TYR A 44 5.75 3.37 -1.50
C TYR A 44 5.61 4.72 -0.80
N LYS A 45 6.71 5.50 -0.68
CA LYS A 45 6.65 6.88 -0.16
C LYS A 45 5.80 7.80 -1.05
N VAL A 46 5.93 7.70 -2.37
CA VAL A 46 5.12 8.48 -3.32
C VAL A 46 3.65 8.07 -3.26
N TRP A 47 3.35 6.78 -3.24
CA TRP A 47 1.96 6.31 -3.13
C TRP A 47 1.32 6.70 -1.80
N ALA A 48 2.07 6.71 -0.70
CA ALA A 48 1.60 7.21 0.59
C ALA A 48 1.18 8.69 0.54
N LYS A 49 1.88 9.54 -0.23
CA LYS A 49 1.48 10.95 -0.42
C LYS A 49 0.14 11.10 -1.13
N GLY A 50 -0.30 10.11 -1.91
CA GLY A 50 -1.64 10.06 -2.51
C GLY A 50 -2.77 9.83 -1.49
N ASN A 51 -2.43 9.68 -0.21
CA ASN A 51 -3.37 9.48 0.89
C ASN A 51 -4.38 8.32 0.68
N PRO A 52 -3.97 7.13 0.21
CA PRO A 52 -4.86 5.98 0.11
C PRO A 52 -5.25 5.49 1.51
N GLY A 53 -6.43 4.89 1.62
CA GLY A 53 -6.90 4.24 2.84
C GLY A 53 -6.07 3.01 3.20
N LEU A 54 -5.58 2.27 2.19
CA LEU A 54 -4.77 1.07 2.36
C LEU A 54 -3.66 0.99 1.29
N LEU A 55 -2.46 0.59 1.70
CA LEU A 55 -1.31 0.31 0.83
C LEU A 55 -0.84 -1.11 1.08
N ILE A 56 -1.02 -1.99 0.10
CA ILE A 56 -0.62 -3.39 0.21
C ILE A 56 0.73 -3.54 -0.49
N THR A 57 1.68 -4.19 0.20
CA THR A 57 2.97 -4.54 -0.39
C THR A 57 2.80 -5.57 -1.51
N GLY A 58 3.79 -5.71 -2.37
CA GLY A 58 3.92 -6.90 -3.21
C GLY A 58 4.06 -8.18 -2.40
N ASN A 59 4.11 -9.31 -3.11
CA ASN A 59 4.42 -10.60 -2.51
C ASN A 59 5.82 -10.55 -1.85
N VAL A 60 5.89 -10.80 -0.54
CA VAL A 60 7.13 -10.91 0.22
C VAL A 60 7.36 -12.39 0.50
N MET A 61 8.48 -12.93 0.01
CA MET A 61 8.91 -14.30 0.29
C MET A 61 9.28 -14.40 1.78
N VAL A 62 8.78 -15.44 2.47
CA VAL A 62 9.03 -15.75 3.90
C VAL A 62 9.82 -17.04 4.01
#